data_AF-A0A967SA16-F1
#
_entry.id   AF-A0A967SA16-F1
#
_cell.length_a   1.000
_cell.length_b   1.000
_cell.length_c   1.000
_cell.angle_alpha   90.00
_cell.angle_beta   90.00
_cell.angle_gamma   90.00
#
_symmetry.space_group_name_H-M   'P 1'
#
loop_
_entity.id
_entity.type
_entity.pdbx_description
1 polymer ?
#
loop_
_entity_poly.entity_id
_entity_poly.type
_entity_poly.pdbx_seq_one_letter_code
_entity_poly.pdbx_strand_id
1 'polypeptide(L)'
;DGNPVLHSPGDYNVLVPGHRDLDVREPVLDDAGVDMQVITFTAPGTSIEEPARAVELARIVNDALAKEVRARPDRFTSLATLPMND
;
A
#
# COMPACT_ATOMS: atom_id res chain seq x y z
N ASP A 1 10.67 11.13 14.61
CA ASP A 1 10.16 11.58 13.30
C ASP A 1 8.65 11.83 13.24
N GLY A 2 7.84 11.39 14.22
CA GLY A 2 6.38 11.62 14.18
C GLY A 2 5.64 10.72 13.19
N ASN A 3 6.25 9.62 12.76
CA ASN A 3 5.61 8.64 11.90
C ASN A 3 4.41 7.99 12.62
N PRO A 4 3.26 7.83 11.94
CA PRO A 4 2.14 7.09 12.49
C PRO A 4 2.53 5.64 12.82
N VAL A 5 1.98 5.13 13.92
CA VAL A 5 2.12 3.72 14.30
C VAL A 5 0.76 3.07 14.25
N LEU A 6 0.61 2.07 13.40
CA LEU A 6 -0.61 1.27 13.29
C LEU A 6 -0.40 -0.02 14.07
N HIS A 7 -1.27 -0.27 15.04
CA HIS A 7 -1.24 -1.49 15.84
C HIS A 7 -2.25 -2.51 15.33
N SER A 8 -1.85 -3.78 15.27
CA SER A 8 -2.71 -4.92 14.98
C SER A 8 -2.50 -6.02 16.03
N PRO A 9 -3.41 -7.01 16.15
CA PRO A 9 -3.23 -8.09 17.12
C PRO A 9 -1.89 -8.81 16.92
N GLY A 10 -0.98 -8.69 17.89
CA GLY A 10 0.33 -9.33 17.87
C GLY A 10 1.43 -8.60 17.09
N ASP A 11 1.16 -7.43 16.50
CA ASP A 11 2.15 -6.71 15.68
C ASP A 11 1.91 -5.18 15.62
N TYR A 12 2.87 -4.43 15.09
CA TYR A 12 2.72 -3.02 14.76
C TYR A 12 3.55 -2.62 13.55
N ASN A 13 3.04 -1.66 12.77
CA ASN A 13 3.74 -1.06 11.65
C ASN A 13 4.07 0.40 11.96
N VAL A 14 5.35 0.77 11.85
CA VAL A 14 5.78 2.17 11.84
C VAL A 14 5.71 2.67 10.40
N LEU A 15 4.73 3.52 10.09
CA LEU A 15 4.45 3.99 8.74
C LEU A 15 5.41 5.10 8.32
N VAL A 16 6.67 4.72 8.09
CA VAL A 16 7.71 5.62 7.56
C VAL A 16 7.34 6.11 6.15
N PRO A 17 7.87 7.25 5.66
CA PRO A 17 7.47 7.82 4.38
C PRO A 17 7.51 6.84 3.20
N GLY A 18 8.53 5.97 3.13
CA GLY A 18 8.63 4.95 2.08
C GLY A 18 7.48 3.92 2.03
N HIS A 19 6.64 3.80 3.08
CA HIS A 19 5.43 2.97 3.06
C HIS A 19 4.23 3.68 2.43
N ARG A 20 4.23 5.02 2.37
CA ARG A 20 3.02 5.82 2.11
C ARG A 20 3.20 6.94 1.09
N ASP A 21 4.41 7.13 0.58
CA ASP A 21 4.76 8.22 -0.33
C ASP A 21 5.61 7.68 -1.49
N LEU A 22 5.05 7.76 -2.71
CA LEU A 22 5.75 7.32 -3.91
C LEU A 22 6.83 8.30 -4.36
N ASP A 23 6.72 9.58 -4.01
CA ASP A 23 7.77 10.56 -4.34
C ASP A 23 9.06 10.24 -3.56
N VAL A 24 8.92 9.65 -2.37
CA VAL A 24 10.04 9.09 -1.60
C VAL A 24 10.53 7.77 -2.21
N ARG A 25 9.64 7.01 -2.87
CA ARG A 25 9.97 5.69 -3.41
C ARG A 25 10.73 5.75 -4.74
N GLU A 26 10.40 6.69 -5.61
CA GLU A 26 11.01 6.83 -6.95
C GLU A 26 12.55 6.92 -6.92
N PRO A 27 13.18 7.79 -6.12
CA PRO A 27 14.65 7.85 -6.06
C PRO A 27 15.28 6.54 -5.59
N VAL A 28 14.59 5.78 -4.73
CA VAL A 28 15.07 4.47 -4.27
C VAL A 28 15.05 3.44 -5.39
N LEU A 29 14.11 3.56 -6.34
CA LEU A 29 14.12 2.73 -7.55
C LEU A 29 15.28 3.12 -8.47
N ASP A 30 15.51 4.42 -8.65
CA ASP A 30 16.62 4.94 -9.46
C ASP A 30 17.98 4.47 -8.93
N ASP A 31 18.22 4.62 -7.63
CA ASP A 31 19.46 4.18 -6.96
C ASP A 31 19.67 2.67 -7.04
N ALA A 32 18.57 1.90 -7.06
CA ALA A 32 18.60 0.45 -7.19
C ALA A 32 18.70 -0.04 -8.65
N GLY A 33 18.61 0.86 -9.64
CA GLY A 33 18.54 0.49 -11.06
C GLY A 33 17.28 -0.30 -11.42
N VAL A 34 16.16 -0.01 -10.75
CA VAL A 34 14.87 -0.66 -10.98
C VAL A 34 13.97 0.24 -11.83
N ASP A 35 13.65 -0.22 -13.03
CA ASP A 35 12.83 0.56 -13.96
C ASP A 35 11.37 0.71 -13.48
N MET A 36 10.76 -0.40 -13.04
CA MET A 36 9.37 -0.45 -12.63
C MET A 36 9.17 -1.31 -11.37
N GLN A 37 8.27 -0.88 -10.50
CA GLN A 37 7.85 -1.66 -9.33
C GLN A 37 6.36 -2.01 -9.36
N VAL A 38 6.05 -3.27 -9.06
CA VAL A 38 4.69 -3.70 -8.72
C VAL A 38 4.46 -3.48 -7.23
N ILE A 39 3.52 -2.61 -6.86
CA ILE A 39 3.18 -2.29 -5.46
C ILE A 39 1.92 -3.01 -5.00
N THR A 40 1.89 -3.36 -3.71
CA THR A 40 0.78 -4.09 -3.08
C THR A 40 0.49 -3.51 -1.70
N PHE A 41 -0.69 -3.81 -1.14
CA PHE A 41 -1.02 -3.40 0.22
C PHE A 41 -0.31 -4.29 1.24
N THR A 42 0.26 -3.66 2.27
CA THR A 42 1.05 -4.36 3.29
C THR A 42 0.17 -5.16 4.26
N ALA A 43 0.76 -6.18 4.87
CA ALA A 43 0.13 -6.94 5.94
C ALA A 43 -0.18 -6.04 7.15
N PRO A 44 -1.29 -6.30 7.89
CA PRO A 44 -2.18 -7.47 7.79
C PRO A 44 -3.26 -7.37 6.69
N GLY A 45 -3.23 -6.34 5.85
CA GLY A 45 -4.26 -6.09 4.85
C GLY A 45 -5.61 -5.75 5.49
N THR A 46 -6.70 -6.11 4.82
CA THR A 46 -8.07 -5.94 5.33
C THR A 46 -8.60 -7.19 6.06
N SER A 47 -7.77 -8.22 6.22
CA SER A 47 -8.18 -9.55 6.71
C SER A 47 -8.61 -9.56 8.18
N ILE A 48 -8.19 -8.57 8.97
CA ILE A 48 -8.49 -8.45 10.41
C ILE A 48 -9.82 -7.76 10.71
N GLU A 49 -10.49 -7.25 9.68
CA GLU A 49 -11.72 -6.46 9.80
C GLU A 49 -12.95 -7.36 9.64
N GLU A 50 -14.12 -6.84 10.02
CA GLU A 50 -15.39 -7.48 9.68
C GLU A 50 -15.62 -7.50 8.16
N PRO A 51 -16.28 -8.52 7.56
CA PRO A 51 -16.36 -8.70 6.10
C PRO A 51 -16.82 -7.44 5.34
N ALA A 52 -17.87 -6.77 5.81
CA ALA A 52 -18.37 -5.54 5.19
C ALA A 52 -17.35 -4.38 5.25
N ARG A 53 -16.61 -4.28 6.36
CA ARG A 53 -15.57 -3.26 6.54
C ARG A 53 -14.33 -3.57 5.70
N ALA A 54 -13.96 -4.84 5.59
CA ALA A 54 -12.89 -5.29 4.72
C ALA A 54 -13.14 -4.94 3.25
N VAL A 55 -14.39 -5.10 2.77
CA VAL A 55 -14.81 -4.70 1.42
C VAL A 55 -14.66 -3.19 1.21
N GLU A 56 -15.11 -2.38 2.16
CA GLU A 56 -15.00 -0.92 2.08
C GLU A 56 -13.53 -0.48 2.02
N LEU A 57 -12.70 -0.99 2.92
CA LEU A 57 -11.28 -0.64 2.99
C LEU A 57 -10.51 -1.12 1.76
N ALA A 58 -10.81 -2.32 1.24
CA ALA A 58 -10.18 -2.83 0.02
C ALA A 58 -10.45 -1.92 -1.18
N ARG A 59 -11.67 -1.37 -1.29
CA ARG A 59 -12.00 -0.38 -2.33
C ARG A 59 -11.18 0.89 -2.17
N ILE A 60 -11.11 1.46 -0.96
CA ILE A 60 -10.32 2.67 -0.67
C ILE A 60 -8.85 2.47 -1.06
N VAL A 61 -8.26 1.33 -0.68
CA VAL A 61 -6.88 0.99 -1.02
C VAL A 61 -6.71 0.88 -2.53
N ASN A 62 -7.59 0.15 -3.22
CA ASN A 62 -7.48 -0.05 -4.66
C ASN A 62 -7.68 1.24 -5.46
N ASP A 63 -8.59 2.12 -5.03
CA ASP A 63 -8.83 3.42 -5.66
C ASP A 63 -7.61 4.34 -5.51
N ALA A 64 -6.96 4.32 -4.33
CA ALA A 64 -5.73 5.06 -4.08
C ALA A 64 -4.58 4.53 -4.95
N LEU A 65 -4.36 3.20 -4.97
CA LEU A 65 -3.35 2.57 -5.83
C LEU A 65 -3.58 2.90 -7.31
N ALA A 66 -4.82 2.78 -7.78
CA ALA A 66 -5.16 3.07 -9.17
C ALA A 66 -4.93 4.55 -9.53
N LYS A 67 -5.20 5.48 -8.59
CA LYS A 67 -4.89 6.90 -8.79
C LYS A 67 -3.39 7.13 -8.94
N GLU A 68 -2.58 6.59 -8.04
CA GLU A 68 -1.13 6.80 -8.04
C GLU A 68 -0.44 6.13 -9.23
N VAL A 69 -0.86 4.91 -9.60
CA VAL A 69 -0.38 4.21 -10.80
C VAL A 69 -0.72 4.99 -12.06
N ARG A 70 -1.92 5.57 -12.17
CA ARG A 70 -2.28 6.41 -13.33
C ARG A 70 -1.43 7.66 -13.45
N ALA A 71 -0.93 8.21 -12.34
CA ALA A 71 -0.05 9.37 -12.35
C ALA A 71 1.37 9.03 -12.81
N ARG A 72 1.81 7.77 -12.65
CA ARG A 72 3.18 7.30 -12.90
C ARG A 72 3.22 5.91 -13.57
N PRO A 73 2.55 5.73 -14.72
CA PRO A 73 2.29 4.40 -15.29
C PRO A 73 3.54 3.69 -15.85
N ASP A 74 4.62 4.43 -16.07
CA ASP A 74 5.92 3.93 -16.51
C ASP A 74 6.78 3.43 -15.34
N ARG A 75 6.56 3.94 -14.12
CA ARG A 75 7.34 3.58 -12.92
C ARG A 75 6.63 2.59 -12.00
N PHE A 76 5.31 2.62 -11.94
CA PHE A 76 4.55 1.79 -11.01
C PHE A 76 3.36 1.08 -11.66
N THR A 77 3.08 -0.12 -11.19
CA THR A 77 1.80 -0.82 -11.36
C THR A 77 1.42 -1.47 -10.02
N SER A 78 0.20 -2.00 -9.88
CA SER A 78 -0.27 -2.52 -8.58
C SER A 78 -1.05 -3.81 -8.69
N LEU A 79 -0.96 -4.67 -7.66
CA LEU A 79 -1.91 -5.75 -7.44
C LEU A 79 -3.06 -5.28 -6.55
N ALA A 80 -4.29 -5.59 -6.95
CA ALA A 80 -5.47 -5.24 -6.18
C ALA A 80 -5.55 -6.04 -4.87
N THR A 81 -5.97 -5.38 -3.80
CA THR A 81 -6.34 -6.00 -2.53
C THR A 81 -7.77 -6.52 -2.63
N LEU A 82 -7.97 -7.79 -2.27
CA LEU A 82 -9.29 -8.40 -2.19
C LEU A 82 -9.65 -8.68 -0.73
N PRO A 83 -10.91 -8.45 -0.31
CA PRO A 83 -11.40 -8.85 1.00
C PRO A 83 -11.66 -10.37 0.99
N MET A 84 -10.69 -11.15 1.47
CA MET A 84 -10.71 -12.62 1.40
C MET A 84 -11.33 -13.29 2.64
N ASN A 85 -12.02 -12.53 3.48
CA ASN A 85 -12.55 -12.95 4.78
C ASN A 85 -14.07 -13.21 4.79
N ASP A 86 -14.65 -13.54 3.63
CA ASP A 86 -16.03 -14.02 3.48
C ASP A 86 -16.12 -15.54 3.73
#